data_AF-A0A3C1SJZ1-F1
#
_entry.id   AF-A0A3C1SJZ1-F1
#
_cell.length_a   1.000
_cell.length_b   1.000
_cell.length_c   1.000
_cell.angle_alpha   90.00
_cell.angle_beta   90.00
_cell.angle_gamma   90.00
#
_symmetry.space_group_name_H-M   'P 1'
#
loop_
_entity.id
_entity.type
_entity.pdbx_description
1 polymer ?
#
loop_
_entity_poly.entity_id
_entity_poly.type
_entity_poly.pdbx_seq_one_letter_code
_entity_poly.pdbx_strand_id
1 'polypeptide(L)'
;MKNVAKQLFHPLVIASFVMALLLYSGIINIQSRFPYKALIAQEAVCTLTGTISSNPVKTKGSYYRCNIKLSSVAEESQIQSQASGTVSIYLPSQTVESLYPQKLHAHLTTESQLFETGAHICAKVRWSENTQAFYAEDIQSVYFEKTLKGQLSYLRGKLRLTFKRLMSAWG
;
A
#
# COMPACT_ATOMS: atom_id res chain seq x y z
N MET A 1 -13.66 -23.85 -38.15
CA MET A 1 -14.20 -24.28 -36.83
C MET A 1 -13.55 -25.55 -36.25
N LYS A 2 -13.05 -26.51 -37.05
CA LYS A 2 -12.44 -27.77 -36.54
C LYS A 2 -11.12 -27.64 -35.74
N ASN A 3 -10.36 -26.56 -35.94
CA ASN A 3 -9.06 -26.37 -35.28
C ASN A 3 -9.17 -25.87 -33.82
N VAL A 4 -10.25 -25.17 -33.46
CA VAL A 4 -10.43 -24.61 -32.12
C VAL A 4 -10.76 -25.71 -31.10
N ALA A 5 -11.60 -26.69 -31.50
CA ALA A 5 -11.94 -27.83 -30.66
C ALA A 5 -10.70 -28.67 -30.29
N LYS A 6 -9.76 -28.86 -31.23
CA LYS A 6 -8.52 -29.62 -31.00
C LYS A 6 -7.54 -28.89 -30.07
N GLN A 7 -7.57 -27.57 -30.06
CA GLN A 7 -6.79 -26.75 -29.12
C GLN A 7 -7.37 -26.78 -27.71
N LEU A 8 -8.69 -26.86 -27.55
CA LEU A 8 -9.35 -26.94 -26.23
C LEU A 8 -9.05 -28.24 -25.48
N PHE A 9 -8.90 -29.37 -26.20
CA PHE A 9 -8.51 -30.66 -25.61
C PHE A 9 -6.99 -30.86 -25.51
N HIS A 10 -6.20 -29.81 -25.74
CA HIS A 10 -4.76 -29.89 -25.51
C HIS A 10 -4.48 -30.05 -24.02
N PRO A 11 -3.62 -30.99 -23.59
CA PRO A 11 -3.38 -31.28 -22.16
C PRO A 11 -2.95 -30.05 -21.37
N LEU A 12 -2.21 -29.12 -21.99
CA LEU A 12 -1.84 -27.84 -21.36
C LEU A 12 -3.03 -26.91 -21.08
N VAL A 13 -4.05 -26.91 -21.95
CA VAL A 13 -5.25 -26.07 -21.77
C VAL A 13 -6.14 -26.64 -20.67
N ILE A 14 -6.23 -27.97 -20.57
CA ILE A 14 -6.94 -28.62 -19.47
C ILE A 14 -6.20 -28.36 -18.14
N ALA A 15 -4.87 -28.49 -18.12
CA ALA A 15 -4.08 -28.21 -16.92
C ALA A 15 -4.20 -26.75 -16.46
N SER A 16 -4.19 -25.78 -17.38
CA SER A 16 -4.38 -24.36 -17.04
C SER A 16 -5.79 -24.08 -16.52
N PHE A 17 -6.81 -24.74 -17.07
CA PHE A 17 -8.18 -24.60 -16.60
C PHE A 17 -8.39 -25.20 -15.21
N VAL A 18 -7.78 -26.36 -14.93
CA VAL A 18 -7.80 -26.98 -13.59
C VAL A 18 -7.07 -26.10 -12.59
N MET A 19 -5.89 -25.55 -12.93
CA MET A 19 -5.17 -24.62 -12.06
C MET A 19 -5.95 -23.33 -11.83
N ALA A 20 -6.59 -22.78 -12.86
CA ALA A 20 -7.48 -21.63 -12.70
C ALA A 20 -8.63 -21.97 -11.75
N LEU A 21 -9.29 -23.11 -11.92
CA LEU A 21 -10.36 -23.55 -11.04
C LEU A 21 -9.87 -23.72 -9.60
N LEU A 22 -8.71 -24.32 -9.37
CA LEU A 22 -8.12 -24.47 -8.02
C LEU A 22 -7.77 -23.13 -7.36
N LEU A 23 -7.27 -22.15 -8.14
CA LEU A 23 -6.94 -20.81 -7.62
C LEU A 23 -8.19 -19.99 -7.34
N TYR A 24 -9.18 -20.01 -8.23
CA TYR A 24 -10.43 -19.24 -8.08
C TYR A 24 -11.43 -19.87 -7.11
N SER A 25 -11.41 -21.19 -6.94
CA SER A 25 -12.23 -21.89 -5.92
C SER A 25 -11.71 -21.68 -4.49
N GLY A 26 -10.52 -21.08 -4.32
CA GLY A 26 -9.92 -20.84 -3.01
C GLY A 26 -9.38 -22.09 -2.32
N ILE A 27 -9.35 -23.25 -3.01
CA ILE A 27 -8.74 -24.49 -2.48
C ILE A 27 -7.25 -24.27 -2.20
N ILE A 28 -6.57 -23.53 -3.09
CA ILE A 28 -5.19 -23.12 -2.90
C ILE A 28 -5.16 -21.69 -2.37
N ASN A 29 -4.90 -21.53 -1.08
CA ASN A 29 -4.67 -20.21 -0.50
C ASN A 29 -3.31 -19.67 -0.98
N ILE A 30 -3.34 -18.67 -1.86
CA ILE A 30 -2.13 -18.00 -2.34
C ILE A 30 -1.55 -17.20 -1.18
N GLN A 31 -0.56 -17.79 -0.50
CA GLN A 31 0.15 -17.09 0.56
C GLN A 31 0.77 -15.80 0.02
N SER A 32 0.72 -14.74 0.82
CA SER A 32 1.33 -13.46 0.46
C SER A 32 2.81 -13.69 0.12
N ARG A 33 3.27 -13.16 -1.01
CA ARG A 33 4.65 -13.33 -1.48
C ARG A 33 5.71 -12.89 -0.46
N PHE A 34 5.35 -11.94 0.40
CA PHE A 34 6.22 -11.38 1.44
C PHE A 34 5.45 -11.24 2.76
N PRO A 35 5.34 -12.32 3.56
CA PRO A 35 4.62 -12.27 4.82
C PRO A 35 5.34 -11.37 5.84
N TYR A 36 4.58 -10.86 6.80
CA TYR A 36 5.11 -10.14 7.95
C TYR A 36 6.04 -11.05 8.76
N LYS A 37 7.26 -10.56 9.03
CA LYS A 37 8.26 -11.21 9.86
C LYS A 37 8.88 -10.16 10.78
N ALA A 38 8.50 -10.22 12.05
CA ALA A 38 9.11 -9.44 13.12
C ALA A 38 9.03 -10.23 14.43
N LEU A 39 9.80 -9.79 15.43
CA LEU A 39 9.75 -10.37 16.77
C LEU A 39 8.46 -9.97 17.51
N ILE A 40 7.93 -8.79 17.19
CA ILE A 40 6.70 -8.24 17.77
C ILE A 40 5.48 -8.83 17.05
N ALA A 41 4.46 -9.21 17.81
CA ALA A 41 3.19 -9.67 17.25
C ALA A 41 2.44 -8.52 16.55
N GLN A 42 1.70 -8.82 15.48
CA GLN A 42 1.01 -7.79 14.66
C GLN A 42 0.04 -6.94 15.49
N GLU A 43 -0.60 -7.53 16.49
CA GLU A 43 -1.56 -6.88 17.38
C GLU A 43 -0.91 -5.84 18.31
N ALA A 44 0.35 -6.08 18.71
CA ALA A 44 1.10 -5.22 19.61
C ALA A 44 1.85 -4.07 18.92
N VAL A 45 1.72 -3.95 17.59
CA VAL A 45 2.40 -2.93 16.82
C VAL A 45 1.71 -1.58 16.98
N CYS A 46 2.40 -0.62 17.59
CA CYS A 46 1.92 0.76 17.76
C CYS A 46 2.56 1.73 16.78
N THR A 47 3.81 1.48 16.36
CA THR A 47 4.50 2.30 15.37
C THR A 47 5.09 1.45 14.27
N LEU A 48 4.96 1.94 13.05
CA LEU A 48 5.36 1.24 11.84
C LEU A 48 6.23 2.16 11.00
N THR A 49 7.40 1.66 10.62
CA THR A 49 8.26 2.30 9.64
C THR A 49 8.45 1.42 8.41
N GLY A 50 8.45 2.04 7.24
CA GLY A 50 8.68 1.31 6.01
C GLY A 50 8.63 2.17 4.78
N THR A 51 8.73 1.51 3.63
CA THR A 51 8.66 2.12 2.31
C THR A 51 7.33 1.80 1.64
N ILE A 52 6.67 2.82 1.10
CA ILE A 52 5.42 2.66 0.34
C ILE A 52 5.76 1.92 -0.96
N SER A 53 5.25 0.70 -1.11
CA SER A 53 5.50 -0.16 -2.29
C SER A 53 4.46 0.03 -3.39
N SER A 54 3.30 0.59 -3.06
CA SER A 54 2.20 0.84 -3.99
C SER A 54 1.55 2.18 -3.72
N ASN A 55 1.09 2.83 -4.79
CA ASN A 55 0.40 4.12 -4.68
C ASN A 55 -0.90 3.97 -3.88
N PRO A 56 -1.27 4.99 -3.07
CA PRO A 56 -2.49 4.95 -2.29
C PRO A 56 -3.71 4.87 -3.20
N VAL A 57 -4.53 3.84 -3.00
CA VAL A 57 -5.79 3.60 -3.71
C VAL A 57 -6.95 3.92 -2.78
N LYS A 58 -7.89 4.72 -3.26
CA LYS A 58 -9.06 5.10 -2.48
C LYS A 58 -9.97 3.89 -2.25
N THR A 59 -10.33 3.65 -0.99
CA THR A 59 -11.31 2.61 -0.63
C THR A 59 -12.72 3.23 -0.63
N LYS A 60 -13.78 2.41 -0.64
CA LYS A 60 -15.17 2.85 -0.42
C LYS A 60 -15.33 3.34 1.03
N GLY A 61 -14.81 4.53 1.35
CA GLY A 61 -14.78 5.11 2.68
C GLY A 61 -13.82 6.31 2.81
N SER A 62 -13.50 6.67 4.04
CA SER A 62 -12.60 7.77 4.41
C SER A 62 -11.12 7.37 4.47
N TYR A 63 -10.74 6.24 3.85
CA TYR A 63 -9.38 5.70 3.92
C TYR A 63 -8.82 5.36 2.53
N TYR A 64 -7.51 5.53 2.40
CA TYR A 64 -6.70 5.06 1.30
C TYR A 64 -5.94 3.82 1.70
N ARG A 65 -5.98 2.78 0.88
CA ARG A 65 -5.19 1.57 1.07
C ARG A 65 -3.88 1.70 0.31
N CYS A 66 -2.76 1.44 0.97
CA CYS A 66 -1.49 1.19 0.30
C CYS A 66 -0.74 0.04 0.97
N ASN A 67 0.16 -0.57 0.22
CA ASN A 67 1.08 -1.58 0.73
C ASN A 67 2.40 -0.92 1.11
N ILE A 68 2.93 -1.28 2.28
CA ILE A 68 4.21 -0.84 2.80
C ILE A 68 5.12 -2.05 2.94
N LYS A 69 6.35 -1.93 2.45
CA LYS A 69 7.45 -2.83 2.78
C LYS A 69 8.09 -2.37 4.07
N LEU A 70 8.03 -3.21 5.09
CA LEU A 70 8.49 -2.89 6.44
C LEU A 70 10.01 -2.79 6.53
N SER A 71 10.46 -1.91 7.42
CA SER A 71 11.86 -1.80 7.84
C SER A 71 12.00 -2.00 9.35
N SER A 72 11.18 -1.32 10.15
CA SER A 72 11.14 -1.50 11.60
C SER A 72 9.73 -1.28 12.13
N VAL A 73 9.50 -1.86 13.31
CA VAL A 73 8.24 -1.81 14.03
C VAL A 73 8.58 -1.55 15.49
N ALA A 74 7.77 -0.74 16.18
CA ALA A 74 7.89 -0.59 17.63
C ALA A 74 6.55 -0.77 18.34
N GLU A 75 6.66 -1.32 19.55
CA GLU A 75 5.58 -1.48 20.51
C GLU A 75 5.45 -0.24 21.40
N GLU A 76 4.33 -0.09 22.10
CA GLU A 76 4.09 0.99 23.07
C GLU A 76 5.15 1.05 24.17
N SER A 77 5.74 -0.11 24.51
CA SER A 77 6.84 -0.29 25.46
C SER A 77 8.20 0.27 25.00
N GLN A 78 8.24 0.97 23.86
CA GLN A 78 9.45 1.47 23.18
C GLN A 78 10.42 0.38 22.69
N ILE A 79 10.01 -0.89 22.73
CA ILE A 79 10.78 -1.98 22.14
C ILE A 79 10.72 -1.84 20.61
N GLN A 80 11.88 -1.63 19.99
CA GLN A 80 12.02 -1.56 18.54
C GLN A 80 12.54 -2.90 18.01
N SER A 81 11.87 -3.40 16.98
CA SER A 81 12.27 -4.62 16.27
C SER A 81 12.44 -4.34 14.78
N GLN A 82 13.43 -4.99 14.17
CA GLN A 82 13.52 -5.02 12.73
C GLN A 82 12.40 -5.90 12.18
N ALA A 83 11.72 -5.38 11.16
CA ALA A 83 10.60 -6.04 10.54
C ALA A 83 10.83 -6.17 9.04
N SER A 84 10.43 -7.29 8.47
CA SER A 84 10.43 -7.52 7.03
C SER A 84 9.09 -8.05 6.58
N GLY A 85 8.78 -7.89 5.30
CA GLY A 85 7.49 -8.25 4.74
C GLY A 85 6.76 -7.05 4.15
N THR A 86 5.63 -7.33 3.52
CA THR A 86 4.74 -6.32 2.95
C THR A 86 3.41 -6.37 3.66
N VAL A 87 2.96 -5.25 4.21
CA VAL A 87 1.66 -5.17 4.89
C VAL A 87 0.82 -4.05 4.29
N SER A 88 -0.49 -4.22 4.28
CA SER A 88 -1.42 -3.16 3.91
C SER A 88 -1.68 -2.23 5.08
N ILE A 89 -1.58 -0.92 4.81
CA ILE A 89 -1.97 0.15 5.70
C ILE A 89 -3.16 0.92 5.12
N TYR A 90 -4.02 1.41 5.98
CA TYR A 90 -5.10 2.34 5.69
C TYR A 90 -4.70 3.72 6.20
N LEU A 91 -4.48 4.64 5.27
CA LEU A 91 -4.18 6.05 5.54
C LEU A 91 -5.49 6.86 5.55
N PRO A 92 -5.70 7.77 6.51
CA PRO A 92 -6.84 8.69 6.48
C PRO A 92 -6.88 9.49 5.17
N SER A 93 -8.07 9.67 4.58
CA SER A 93 -8.19 10.41 3.33
C SER A 93 -7.74 11.85 3.46
N GLN A 94 -7.96 12.46 4.62
CA GLN A 94 -7.60 13.86 4.89
C GLN A 94 -6.10 14.12 4.73
N THR A 95 -5.24 13.18 5.16
CA THR A 95 -3.78 13.35 5.09
C THR A 95 -3.27 13.18 3.65
N VAL A 96 -3.75 12.14 2.95
CA VAL A 96 -3.37 11.85 1.56
C VAL A 96 -3.91 12.90 0.59
N GLU A 97 -5.13 13.38 0.83
CA GLU A 97 -5.85 14.29 -0.07
C GLU A 97 -5.50 15.77 0.15
N SER A 98 -4.73 16.10 1.19
CA SER A 98 -4.28 17.46 1.48
C SER A 98 -3.60 18.17 0.29
N LEU A 99 -2.92 17.40 -0.56
CA LEU A 99 -2.24 17.91 -1.76
C LEU A 99 -3.15 18.08 -2.98
N TYR A 100 -4.40 17.63 -2.92
CA TYR A 100 -5.31 17.61 -4.06
C TYR A 100 -6.19 18.87 -4.09
N PRO A 101 -6.29 19.56 -5.25
CA PRO A 101 -6.85 20.91 -5.33
C PRO A 101 -8.38 20.97 -5.15
N GLN A 102 -9.10 19.89 -5.43
CA GLN A 102 -10.57 19.85 -5.32
C GLN A 102 -11.08 19.57 -3.90
N LYS A 103 -10.19 19.33 -2.93
CA LYS A 103 -10.60 18.90 -1.59
C LYS A 103 -10.20 19.91 -0.55
N LEU A 104 -11.21 20.48 0.09
CA LEU A 104 -11.11 21.46 1.17
C LEU A 104 -10.62 20.78 2.46
N HIS A 105 -9.41 20.22 2.44
CA HIS A 105 -8.68 19.87 3.65
C HIS A 105 -7.68 21.01 3.94
N ALA A 106 -8.22 22.22 4.05
CA ALA A 106 -7.44 23.45 4.23
C ALA A 106 -6.79 23.58 5.62
N HIS A 107 -7.01 22.62 6.52
CA HIS A 107 -6.78 22.82 7.96
C HIS A 107 -5.97 21.77 8.69
N LEU A 108 -5.34 20.80 8.01
CA LEU A 108 -4.55 19.78 8.68
C LEU A 108 -3.07 19.93 8.38
N THR A 109 -2.45 20.72 9.24
CA THR A 109 -1.10 20.56 9.80
C THR A 109 0.08 20.66 8.82
N THR A 110 0.88 21.69 9.06
CA THR A 110 2.32 21.85 8.76
C THR A 110 2.93 20.78 7.87
N GLU A 111 3.16 21.14 6.60
CA GLU A 111 3.81 20.33 5.55
C GLU A 111 2.94 19.22 4.96
N SER A 112 2.19 19.56 3.92
CA SER A 112 1.51 18.59 3.05
C SER A 112 2.50 17.59 2.46
N GLN A 113 2.51 16.36 2.99
CA GLN A 113 3.46 15.31 2.61
C GLN A 113 2.96 14.46 1.43
N LEU A 114 3.88 14.06 0.56
CA LEU A 114 3.56 13.31 -0.65
C LEU A 114 3.58 11.79 -0.39
N PHE A 115 2.39 11.18 -0.37
CA PHE A 115 2.22 9.73 -0.25
C PHE A 115 2.24 9.06 -1.63
N GLU A 116 3.43 8.71 -2.13
CA GLU A 116 3.62 8.00 -3.39
C GLU A 116 4.59 6.82 -3.21
N THR A 117 4.59 5.90 -4.18
CA THR A 117 5.51 4.75 -4.17
C THR A 117 6.96 5.23 -4.09
N GLY A 118 7.72 4.65 -3.15
CA GLY A 118 9.11 5.01 -2.87
C GLY A 118 9.29 6.00 -1.71
N ALA A 119 8.20 6.53 -1.15
CA ALA A 119 8.29 7.30 0.09
C ALA A 119 8.52 6.39 1.30
N HIS A 120 9.35 6.83 2.23
CA HIS A 120 9.48 6.26 3.57
C HIS A 120 8.44 6.92 4.47
N ILE A 121 7.77 6.11 5.28
CA ILE A 121 6.73 6.55 6.20
C ILE A 121 7.02 6.03 7.61
N CYS A 122 6.84 6.89 8.60
CA CYS A 122 6.77 6.54 10.01
C CYS A 122 5.38 6.96 10.52
N ALA A 123 4.57 5.99 10.94
CA ALA A 123 3.21 6.23 11.38
C ALA A 123 2.91 5.48 12.69
N LYS A 124 2.10 6.10 13.54
CA LYS A 124 1.40 5.39 14.61
C LYS A 124 0.23 4.64 13.98
N VAL A 125 0.17 3.35 14.26
CA VAL A 125 -0.79 2.45 13.65
C VAL A 125 -1.51 1.62 14.69
N ARG A 126 -2.70 1.17 14.31
CA ARG A 126 -3.49 0.19 15.05
C ARG A 126 -3.80 -0.99 14.16
N TRP A 127 -3.59 -2.20 14.66
CA TRP A 127 -3.96 -3.42 13.94
C TRP A 127 -5.48 -3.67 14.01
N SER A 128 -6.04 -4.17 12.91
CA SER A 128 -7.43 -4.60 12.83
C SER A 128 -7.50 -6.01 12.29
N GLU A 129 -7.98 -6.95 13.11
CA GLU A 129 -8.15 -8.36 12.76
C GLU A 129 -9.13 -8.55 11.60
N ASN A 130 -10.23 -7.80 11.57
CA ASN A 130 -11.28 -7.91 10.55
C ASN A 130 -10.76 -7.70 9.13
N THR A 131 -9.83 -6.75 8.96
CA THR A 131 -9.27 -6.40 7.65
C THR A 131 -7.87 -6.94 7.43
N GLN A 132 -7.27 -7.58 8.45
CA GLN A 132 -5.87 -8.02 8.48
C GLN A 132 -4.92 -6.91 7.97
N ALA A 133 -5.11 -5.70 8.50
CA ALA A 133 -4.41 -4.52 8.03
C ALA A 133 -4.20 -3.50 9.16
N PHE A 134 -3.21 -2.64 8.98
CA PHE A 134 -2.92 -1.54 9.89
C PHE A 134 -3.74 -0.31 9.52
N TYR A 135 -4.27 0.41 10.50
CA TYR A 135 -4.88 1.73 10.33
C TYR A 135 -3.92 2.78 10.87
N ALA A 136 -3.57 3.78 10.07
CA ALA A 136 -2.75 4.88 10.53
C ALA A 136 -3.62 5.88 11.31
N GLU A 137 -3.26 6.10 12.57
CA GLU A 137 -3.90 7.10 13.44
C GLU A 137 -3.18 8.44 13.30
N ASP A 138 -1.85 8.41 13.30
CA ASP A 138 -1.01 9.60 13.21
C ASP A 138 0.20 9.34 12.33
N ILE A 139 0.59 10.32 11.53
CA ILE A 139 1.69 10.22 10.57
C ILE A 139 2.80 11.15 11.05
N GLN A 140 3.86 10.55 11.59
CA GLN A 140 4.95 11.30 12.20
C GLN A 140 5.88 11.91 11.15
N SER A 141 6.22 11.14 10.13
CA SER A 141 7.08 11.63 9.05
C SER A 141 6.88 10.85 7.76
N VAL A 142 7.01 11.56 6.65
CA VAL A 142 7.10 10.99 5.32
C VAL A 142 8.22 11.69 4.57
N TYR A 143 9.17 10.93 4.05
CA TYR A 143 10.29 11.47 3.31
C TYR A 143 10.70 10.55 2.18
N PHE A 144 11.41 11.10 1.20
CA PHE A 144 12.06 10.32 0.16
C PHE A 144 13.54 10.22 0.49
N GLU A 145 14.14 9.06 0.23
CA GLU A 145 15.58 8.93 0.32
C GLU A 145 16.28 9.98 -0.55
N LYS A 146 17.41 10.50 -0.07
CA LYS A 146 18.27 11.43 -0.84
C LYS A 146 19.04 10.74 -1.98
N THR A 147 18.78 9.45 -2.22
CA THR A 147 19.36 8.68 -3.32
C THR A 147 18.79 9.12 -4.67
N LEU A 148 19.51 8.89 -5.77
CA LEU A 148 19.00 9.22 -7.12
C LEU A 148 17.65 8.57 -7.41
N LYS A 149 17.46 7.32 -6.96
CA LYS A 149 16.18 6.60 -7.08
C LYS A 149 15.08 7.24 -6.24
N GLY A 150 15.39 7.67 -5.02
CA GLY A 150 14.45 8.41 -4.16
C GLY A 150 14.05 9.75 -4.77
N GLN A 151 14.99 10.51 -5.31
CA GLN A 151 14.74 11.78 -5.99
C GLN A 151 13.89 11.61 -7.25
N LEU A 152 14.16 10.59 -8.06
CA LEU A 152 13.35 10.29 -9.24
C LEU A 152 11.91 9.90 -8.84
N SER A 153 11.77 9.13 -7.75
CA SER A 153 10.47 8.74 -7.22
C SER A 153 9.67 9.96 -6.73
N TYR A 154 10.35 10.88 -6.03
CA TYR A 154 9.77 12.15 -5.60
C TYR A 154 9.33 13.02 -6.77
N LEU A 155 10.20 13.22 -7.77
CA LEU A 155 9.91 14.00 -8.96
C LEU A 155 8.72 13.42 -9.73
N ARG A 156 8.71 12.10 -9.93
CA ARG A 156 7.59 11.39 -10.59
C ARG A 156 6.27 11.60 -9.82
N GLY A 157 6.32 11.51 -8.49
CA GLY A 157 5.15 11.75 -7.65
C GLY A 157 4.65 13.20 -7.75
N LYS A 158 5.56 14.17 -7.76
CA LYS A 158 5.25 15.59 -8.00
C LYS A 158 4.61 15.82 -9.36
N LEU A 159 5.19 15.28 -10.44
CA LEU A 159 4.64 15.39 -11.80
C LEU A 159 3.24 14.77 -11.89
N ARG A 160 3.03 13.62 -11.26
CA ARG A 160 1.71 12.99 -11.21
C ARG A 160 0.72 13.85 -10.46
N LEU A 161 1.12 14.47 -9.36
CA LEU A 161 0.26 15.39 -8.61
C LEU A 161 -0.09 16.61 -9.46
N THR A 162 0.89 17.31 -10.06
CA THR A 162 0.64 18.48 -10.90
C THR A 162 -0.24 18.14 -12.10
N PHE A 163 0.00 17.00 -12.74
CA PHE A 163 -0.85 16.50 -13.82
C PHE A 163 -2.30 16.27 -13.35
N LYS A 164 -2.50 15.63 -12.19
CA LYS A 164 -3.85 15.49 -11.62
C LYS A 164 -4.49 16.84 -11.32
N ARG A 165 -3.72 17.83 -10.85
CA ARG A 165 -4.23 19.19 -10.62
C ARG A 165 -4.71 19.85 -11.91
N LEU A 166 -3.91 19.74 -12.98
CA LEU A 166 -4.29 20.24 -14.30
C LEU A 166 -5.57 19.57 -14.78
N MET A 167 -5.64 18.24 -14.77
CA MET A 167 -6.84 17.49 -15.17
C MET A 167 -8.08 17.90 -14.36
N SER A 168 -7.94 18.09 -13.05
CA SER A 168 -9.04 18.49 -12.17
C SER A 168 -9.51 19.94 -12.36
N ALA A 169 -8.69 20.79 -12.98
CA ALA A 169 -9.08 22.14 -13.36
C ALA A 169 -9.83 22.17 -14.70
N TRP A 170 -9.79 21.06 -15.46
CA TRP A 170 -10.35 20.96 -16.80
C TRP A 170 -11.75 20.30 -16.81
N GLY A 171 -12.27 19.85 -15.67
CA GLY A 171 -13.61 19.26 -15.50
C GLY A 171 -13.62 18.10 -14.51
#